data_AF-A0A1V0N5Q0-F1
#
_entry.id   AF-A0A1V0N5Q0-F1
#
_cell.length_a   1.000
_cell.length_b   1.000
_cell.length_c   1.000
_cell.angle_alpha   90.00
_cell.angle_beta   90.00
_cell.angle_gamma   90.00
#
_symmetry.space_group_name_H-M   'P 1'
#
loop_
_entity.id
_entity.type
_entity.pdbx_description
1 polymer ?
#
loop_
_entity_poly.entity_id
_entity_poly.type
_entity_poly.pdbx_seq_one_letter_code
_entity_poly.pdbx_strand_id
1 'polypeptide(L)'
;MIEPAQWKVDKVNALTEELNESPVSAVISIKGLRNKEFQKIRSDIRGKVKIEVLRARLLRLALQKSNKKNIAGMTEHATGQIALITTSETPKTVYDMLVSKRTKAAARGGEIAEEDIIIEPKETSFPPGPMISVFQKAGIPAGIEKGKIVIKSEVTLVKKGEVISKEKAQVLEKLEILPVTVGLEMIAAYSDRLVYSRDALSITIEQIVSDMAGAFLKAKALALKADFLVPEIMPELLSKAYLQAQGLALAANFVDEKNIDIFIRKAVINATTLNSLINKDLNNENIENENPEESQTEDKKDEGSGDDAAAGLGSLFG
;
A
#
# COMPACT_ATOMS: atom_id res chain seq x y z
N MET A 1 -11.07 54.62 -1.24
CA MET A 1 -11.15 53.16 -1.39
C MET A 1 -11.53 52.88 -2.84
N ILE A 2 -10.79 52.04 -3.55
CA ILE A 2 -11.15 51.66 -4.91
C ILE A 2 -12.33 50.68 -4.78
N GLU A 3 -13.50 51.05 -5.30
CA GLU A 3 -14.66 50.17 -5.30
C GLU A 3 -14.35 48.88 -6.07
N PRO A 4 -14.73 47.70 -5.54
CA PRO A 4 -14.53 46.44 -6.23
C PRO A 4 -15.39 46.39 -7.49
N ALA A 5 -14.82 45.89 -8.59
CA ALA A 5 -15.55 45.71 -9.84
C ALA A 5 -16.87 44.94 -9.64
N GLN A 6 -17.96 45.45 -10.21
CA GLN A 6 -19.33 44.97 -9.99
C GLN A 6 -19.47 43.46 -10.20
N TRP A 7 -18.92 42.93 -11.30
CA TRP A 7 -18.96 41.49 -11.61
C TRP A 7 -18.40 40.59 -10.51
N LYS A 8 -17.44 41.07 -9.70
CA LYS A 8 -16.88 40.29 -8.57
C LYS A 8 -17.86 40.23 -7.41
N VAL A 9 -18.57 41.33 -7.16
CA VAL A 9 -19.58 41.41 -6.11
C VAL A 9 -20.75 40.50 -6.47
N ASP A 10 -21.26 40.62 -7.69
CA ASP A 10 -22.34 39.79 -8.21
C ASP A 10 -21.95 38.30 -8.16
N LYS A 11 -20.70 37.99 -8.51
CA LYS A 11 -20.20 36.61 -8.47
C LYS A 11 -20.15 36.04 -7.06
N VAL A 12 -19.69 36.82 -6.07
CA VAL A 12 -19.66 36.37 -4.67
C VAL A 12 -21.07 36.15 -4.14
N ASN A 13 -22.03 37.01 -4.51
CA ASN A 13 -23.43 36.87 -4.10
C ASN A 13 -24.05 35.58 -4.70
N ALA A 14 -23.89 35.37 -6.00
CA ALA A 14 -24.36 34.14 -6.68
C ALA A 14 -23.74 32.87 -6.08
N LEU A 15 -22.45 32.90 -5.73
CA LEU A 15 -21.79 31.78 -5.04
C LEU A 15 -22.35 31.55 -3.64
N THR A 16 -22.68 32.61 -2.92
CA THR A 16 -23.22 32.50 -1.57
C THR A 16 -24.62 31.88 -1.61
N GLU A 17 -25.44 32.25 -2.59
CA GLU A 17 -26.74 31.63 -2.84
C GLU A 17 -26.60 30.15 -3.18
N GLU A 18 -25.71 29.82 -4.12
CA GLU A 18 -25.48 28.43 -4.54
C GLU A 18 -24.93 27.55 -3.40
N LEU A 19 -24.03 28.09 -2.58
CA LEU A 19 -23.53 27.43 -1.37
C LEU A 19 -24.65 27.22 -0.36
N ASN A 20 -25.65 28.09 -0.28
CA ASN A 20 -26.77 27.94 0.66
C ASN A 20 -27.81 26.94 0.15
N GLU A 21 -28.08 26.90 -1.16
CA GLU A 21 -29.06 26.01 -1.79
C GLU A 21 -28.57 24.55 -1.87
N SER A 22 -27.30 24.34 -2.20
CA SER A 22 -26.74 22.99 -2.34
C SER A 22 -26.53 22.30 -0.99
N PRO A 23 -26.92 21.03 -0.80
CA PRO A 23 -26.64 20.31 0.45
C PRO A 23 -25.14 20.12 0.68
N VAL A 24 -24.43 19.73 -0.37
CA VAL A 24 -23.00 19.39 -0.33
C VAL A 24 -22.21 20.34 -1.21
N SER A 25 -21.13 20.86 -0.64
CA SER A 25 -20.20 21.75 -1.33
C SER A 25 -18.78 21.24 -1.16
N ALA A 26 -18.06 20.99 -2.25
CA ALA A 26 -16.69 20.48 -2.20
C ALA A 26 -15.72 21.40 -2.93
N VAL A 27 -14.54 21.58 -2.34
CA VAL A 27 -13.42 22.31 -2.95
C VAL A 27 -12.48 21.29 -3.56
N ILE A 28 -12.26 21.41 -4.87
CA ILE A 28 -11.38 20.55 -5.64
C ILE A 28 -10.19 21.35 -6.19
N SER A 29 -9.04 20.71 -6.27
CA SER A 29 -7.87 21.18 -7.02
C SER A 29 -7.99 20.79 -8.48
N ILE A 30 -7.70 21.75 -9.37
CA ILE A 30 -7.59 21.52 -10.82
C ILE A 30 -6.13 21.59 -11.29
N LYS A 31 -5.17 21.58 -10.36
CA LYS A 31 -3.74 21.73 -10.65
C LYS A 31 -3.27 20.61 -11.59
N GLY A 32 -2.53 20.98 -12.63
CA GLY A 32 -1.91 20.03 -13.58
C GLY A 32 -2.83 19.56 -14.71
N LEU A 33 -4.13 19.83 -14.66
CA LEU A 33 -5.07 19.42 -15.70
C LEU A 33 -4.93 20.24 -16.99
N ARG A 34 -4.85 19.56 -18.14
CA ARG A 34 -4.98 20.20 -19.45
C ARG A 34 -6.43 20.53 -19.73
N ASN A 35 -6.68 21.57 -20.53
CA ASN A 35 -8.05 21.96 -20.88
C ASN A 35 -8.86 20.81 -21.53
N LYS A 36 -8.23 20.00 -22.40
CA LYS A 36 -8.88 18.82 -23.01
C LYS A 36 -9.29 17.77 -21.97
N GLU A 37 -8.45 17.52 -20.97
CA GLU A 37 -8.74 16.55 -19.90
C GLU A 37 -9.84 17.08 -19.00
N PHE A 38 -9.75 18.34 -18.58
CA PHE A 38 -10.79 18.98 -17.76
C PHE A 38 -12.14 19.01 -18.48
N GLN A 39 -12.18 19.28 -19.78
CA GLN A 39 -13.41 19.26 -20.57
C GLN A 39 -14.02 17.86 -20.67
N LYS A 40 -13.19 16.81 -20.82
CA LYS A 40 -13.66 15.41 -20.79
C LYS A 40 -14.28 15.08 -19.43
N ILE A 41 -13.55 15.33 -18.35
CA ILE A 41 -14.05 15.09 -16.98
C ILE A 41 -15.33 15.88 -16.72
N ARG A 42 -15.39 17.16 -17.12
CA ARG A 42 -16.59 18.00 -16.96
C ARG A 42 -17.79 17.47 -17.75
N SER A 43 -17.56 16.87 -18.91
CA SER A 43 -18.63 16.28 -19.74
C SER A 43 -19.15 14.99 -19.11
N ASP A 44 -18.25 14.16 -18.58
CA ASP A 44 -18.58 12.90 -17.90
C ASP A 44 -19.40 13.10 -16.61
N ILE A 45 -19.15 14.19 -15.90
CA ILE A 45 -19.77 14.51 -14.60
C ILE A 45 -21.04 15.37 -14.76
N ARG A 46 -21.37 15.75 -16.00
CA ARG A 46 -22.49 16.64 -16.31
C ARG A 46 -23.82 16.05 -15.84
N GLY A 47 -24.63 16.86 -15.17
CA GLY A 47 -25.97 16.47 -14.69
C GLY A 47 -26.00 15.93 -13.26
N LYS A 48 -24.88 15.40 -12.73
CA LYS A 48 -24.78 14.94 -11.33
C LYS A 48 -24.19 16.01 -10.40
N VAL A 49 -23.22 16.75 -10.93
CA VAL A 49 -22.48 17.75 -10.17
C VAL A 49 -22.29 19.01 -11.01
N LYS A 50 -22.42 20.16 -10.37
CA LYS A 50 -22.07 21.44 -10.97
C LYS A 50 -20.65 21.83 -10.54
N ILE A 51 -19.77 21.99 -11.54
CA ILE A 51 -18.38 22.40 -11.34
C ILE A 51 -18.23 23.85 -11.79
N GLU A 52 -17.71 24.69 -10.90
CA GLU A 52 -17.40 26.07 -11.18
C GLU A 52 -15.95 26.42 -10.79
N VAL A 53 -15.16 26.87 -11.78
CA VAL A 53 -13.77 27.27 -11.54
C VAL A 53 -13.75 28.70 -11.00
N LEU A 54 -13.09 28.89 -9.85
CA LEU A 54 -13.15 30.14 -9.10
C LEU A 54 -11.78 30.61 -8.67
N ARG A 55 -11.64 31.93 -8.49
CA ARG A 55 -10.47 32.48 -7.80
C ARG A 55 -10.59 32.17 -6.32
N ALA A 56 -9.53 31.63 -5.73
CA ALA A 56 -9.45 31.30 -4.30
C ALA A 56 -9.95 32.42 -3.37
N ARG A 57 -9.58 33.67 -3.67
CA ARG A 57 -10.03 34.84 -2.89
C ARG A 57 -11.53 35.07 -2.93
N LEU A 58 -12.19 34.83 -4.08
CA LEU A 58 -13.64 34.98 -4.21
C LEU A 58 -14.38 33.88 -3.46
N LEU A 59 -13.88 32.64 -3.55
CA LEU A 59 -14.45 31.52 -2.81
C LEU A 59 -14.35 31.74 -1.30
N ARG A 60 -13.18 32.18 -0.79
CA ARG A 60 -13.00 32.50 0.64
C ARG A 60 -14.01 33.55 1.12
N LEU A 61 -14.24 34.59 0.32
CA LEU A 61 -15.19 35.65 0.65
C LEU A 61 -16.63 35.13 0.66
N ALA A 62 -17.00 34.27 -0.30
CA ALA A 62 -18.32 33.64 -0.35
C ALA A 62 -18.56 32.68 0.83
N LEU A 63 -17.54 31.89 1.21
CA LEU A 63 -17.61 30.98 2.37
C LEU A 63 -17.76 31.76 3.69
N GLN A 64 -17.09 32.91 3.84
CA GLN A 64 -17.24 33.78 5.01
C GLN A 64 -18.62 34.46 5.08
N LYS A 65 -19.23 34.77 3.93
CA LYS A 65 -20.56 35.37 3.84
C LYS A 65 -21.70 34.34 3.91
N SER A 66 -21.41 33.05 3.78
CA SER A 66 -22.43 32.01 3.83
C SER A 66 -23.00 31.87 5.24
N ASN A 67 -24.30 31.63 5.33
CA ASN A 67 -25.03 31.45 6.60
C ASN A 67 -24.87 30.03 7.18
N LYS A 68 -24.09 29.16 6.52
CA LYS A 68 -23.91 27.77 6.94
C LYS A 68 -22.94 27.67 8.13
N LYS A 69 -23.36 26.94 9.16
CA LYS A 69 -22.54 26.70 10.36
C LYS A 69 -21.27 25.93 9.99
N ASN A 70 -20.12 26.36 10.51
CA ASN A 70 -18.83 25.68 10.38
C ASN A 70 -18.24 25.60 8.95
N ILE A 71 -18.86 26.25 7.96
CA ILE A 71 -18.36 26.26 6.58
C ILE A 71 -17.06 27.06 6.42
N ALA A 72 -16.77 27.95 7.37
CA ALA A 72 -15.53 28.72 7.43
C ALA A 72 -14.29 27.83 7.51
N GLY A 73 -14.39 26.61 8.04
CA GLY A 73 -13.30 25.63 8.05
C GLY A 73 -12.78 25.25 6.65
N MET A 74 -13.61 25.40 5.60
CA MET A 74 -13.17 25.16 4.22
C MET A 74 -12.26 26.27 3.65
N THR A 75 -12.18 27.43 4.30
CA THR A 75 -11.41 28.58 3.78
C THR A 75 -9.90 28.33 3.77
N GLU A 76 -9.41 27.53 4.70
CA GLU A 76 -8.00 27.10 4.80
C GLU A 76 -7.59 26.26 3.59
N HIS A 77 -8.51 25.40 3.13
CA HIS A 77 -8.32 24.49 2.00
C HIS A 77 -8.49 25.16 0.62
N ALA A 78 -8.99 26.39 0.57
CA ALA A 78 -9.19 27.16 -0.67
C ALA A 78 -7.89 27.84 -1.14
N THR A 79 -6.87 27.08 -1.52
CA THR A 79 -5.58 27.60 -2.03
C THR A 79 -5.23 27.08 -3.41
N GLY A 80 -4.64 27.94 -4.26
CA GLY A 80 -4.12 27.56 -5.58
C GLY A 80 -5.18 27.59 -6.69
N GLN A 81 -5.05 26.66 -7.64
CA GLN A 81 -5.98 26.48 -8.75
C GLN A 81 -7.13 25.59 -8.31
N ILE A 82 -8.28 26.19 -8.00
CA ILE A 82 -9.41 25.48 -7.40
C ILE A 82 -10.69 25.62 -8.21
N ALA A 83 -11.58 24.66 -8.03
CA ALA A 83 -12.97 24.74 -8.44
C ALA A 83 -13.89 24.35 -7.27
N LEU A 84 -15.10 24.89 -7.29
CA LEU A 84 -16.19 24.53 -6.40
C LEU A 84 -17.07 23.49 -7.09
N ILE A 85 -17.40 22.45 -6.34
CA ILE A 85 -18.38 21.44 -6.68
C ILE A 85 -19.60 21.66 -5.79
N THR A 86 -20.77 21.74 -6.39
CA THR A 86 -22.06 21.76 -5.68
C THR A 86 -22.92 20.61 -6.18
N THR A 87 -23.50 19.88 -5.24
CA THR A 87 -24.30 18.68 -5.53
C THR A 87 -25.24 18.35 -4.38
N SER A 88 -26.26 17.55 -4.69
CA SER A 88 -27.18 16.94 -3.72
C SER A 88 -26.73 15.55 -3.27
N GLU A 89 -25.68 14.98 -3.89
CA GLU A 89 -25.14 13.69 -3.50
C GLU A 89 -24.24 13.76 -2.25
N THR A 90 -23.92 12.61 -1.66
CA THR A 90 -23.08 12.53 -0.46
C THR A 90 -21.60 12.86 -0.75
N PRO A 91 -20.83 13.38 0.23
CA PRO A 91 -19.40 13.68 0.02
C PRO A 91 -18.58 12.47 -0.46
N LYS A 92 -18.88 11.27 0.04
CA LYS A 92 -18.16 10.05 -0.30
C LYS A 92 -18.43 9.61 -1.74
N THR A 93 -19.69 9.63 -2.18
CA THR A 93 -20.03 9.29 -3.58
C THR A 93 -19.36 10.25 -4.55
N VAL A 94 -19.29 11.54 -4.22
CA VAL A 94 -18.57 12.54 -5.02
C VAL A 94 -17.07 12.24 -5.02
N TYR A 95 -16.47 11.90 -3.89
CA TYR A 95 -15.06 11.54 -3.81
C TYR A 95 -14.75 10.32 -4.70
N ASP A 96 -15.50 9.24 -4.56
CA ASP A 96 -15.33 8.01 -5.32
C ASP A 96 -15.53 8.25 -6.84
N MET A 97 -16.49 9.12 -7.19
CA MET A 97 -16.72 9.54 -8.57
C MET A 97 -15.54 10.33 -9.15
N LEU A 98 -14.90 11.19 -8.36
CA LEU A 98 -13.71 11.93 -8.82
C LEU A 98 -12.49 11.00 -8.94
N VAL A 99 -12.33 10.04 -8.02
CA VAL A 99 -11.22 9.07 -8.04
C VAL A 99 -11.33 8.12 -9.24
N SER A 100 -12.52 7.58 -9.49
CA SER A 100 -12.78 6.67 -10.63
C SER A 100 -12.60 7.33 -12.00
N LYS A 101 -12.70 8.67 -12.07
CA LYS A 101 -12.54 9.46 -13.30
C LYS A 101 -11.12 10.00 -13.52
N ARG A 102 -10.16 9.58 -12.70
CA ARG A 102 -8.74 9.88 -12.94
C ARG A 102 -8.24 9.14 -14.17
N THR A 103 -7.45 9.82 -14.98
CA THR A 103 -6.87 9.26 -16.20
C THR A 103 -5.35 9.37 -16.16
N LYS A 104 -4.66 8.34 -16.65
CA LYS A 104 -3.22 8.42 -16.84
C LYS A 104 -2.89 9.39 -17.98
N ALA A 105 -1.84 10.18 -17.79
CA ALA A 105 -1.35 11.15 -18.77
C ALA A 105 0.19 11.09 -18.88
N ALA A 106 0.70 11.62 -19.99
CA ALA A 106 2.12 11.75 -20.24
C ALA A 106 2.70 12.88 -19.37
N ALA A 107 3.90 12.67 -18.83
CA ALA A 107 4.60 13.66 -18.02
C ALA A 107 5.05 14.86 -18.88
N ARG A 108 5.11 16.06 -18.29
CA ARG A 108 5.52 17.30 -19.00
C ARG A 108 6.96 17.73 -18.71
N GLY A 109 7.63 17.00 -17.81
CA GLY A 109 8.95 17.34 -17.29
C GLY A 109 8.87 18.38 -16.17
N GLY A 110 9.57 18.14 -15.06
CA GLY A 110 9.48 18.92 -13.82
C GLY A 110 8.40 18.42 -12.85
N GLU A 111 7.65 17.39 -13.22
CA GLU A 111 6.67 16.71 -12.37
C GLU A 111 7.35 15.64 -11.52
N ILE A 112 6.80 15.38 -10.33
CA ILE A 112 7.29 14.34 -9.41
C ILE A 112 6.60 13.02 -9.76
N ALA A 113 7.38 11.94 -9.88
CA ALA A 113 6.82 10.61 -10.14
C ALA A 113 6.08 10.06 -8.91
N GLU A 114 4.81 9.68 -9.06
CA GLU A 114 4.00 9.08 -7.98
C GLU A 114 4.37 7.60 -7.73
N GLU A 115 4.90 6.94 -8.75
CA GLU A 115 5.29 5.52 -8.79
C GLU A 115 6.62 5.35 -9.53
N ASP A 116 7.26 4.20 -9.38
CA ASP A 116 8.47 3.86 -10.12
C ASP A 116 8.17 3.70 -11.61
N ILE A 117 8.87 4.42 -12.47
CA ILE A 117 8.69 4.35 -13.92
C ILE A 117 9.66 3.33 -14.48
N ILE A 118 9.15 2.12 -14.71
CA ILE A 118 9.90 1.00 -15.29
C ILE A 118 9.57 0.89 -16.76
N ILE A 119 10.60 0.73 -17.61
CA ILE A 119 10.44 0.47 -19.03
C ILE A 119 10.87 -0.95 -19.31
N GLU A 120 9.96 -1.76 -19.84
CA GLU A 120 10.22 -3.13 -20.26
C GLU A 120 10.90 -3.20 -21.65
N PRO A 121 11.67 -4.27 -21.92
CA PRO A 121 12.21 -4.53 -23.24
C PRO A 121 11.08 -4.65 -24.27
N LYS A 122 11.09 -3.76 -25.28
CA LYS A 122 10.04 -3.71 -26.30
C LYS A 122 10.61 -3.26 -27.65
N GLU A 123 10.16 -3.92 -28.71
CA GLU A 123 10.38 -3.46 -30.08
C GLU A 123 9.52 -2.22 -30.34
N THR A 124 10.14 -1.11 -30.71
CA THR A 124 9.41 0.12 -31.04
C THR A 124 9.15 0.20 -32.55
N SER A 125 8.12 0.96 -32.95
CA SER A 125 7.81 1.19 -34.37
C SER A 125 8.59 2.37 -34.97
N PHE A 126 9.63 2.87 -34.29
CA PHE A 126 10.37 4.04 -34.74
C PHE A 126 11.49 3.67 -35.71
N PRO A 127 11.63 4.39 -36.84
CA PRO A 127 12.73 4.17 -37.78
C PRO A 127 14.09 4.57 -37.17
N PRO A 128 15.20 3.95 -37.61
CA PRO A 128 16.54 4.30 -37.17
C PRO A 128 16.84 5.74 -37.61
N GLY A 129 17.23 6.57 -36.65
CA GLY A 129 17.42 8.00 -36.86
C GLY A 129 17.85 8.71 -35.59
N PRO A 130 17.73 10.05 -35.50
CA PRO A 130 18.17 10.82 -34.33
C PRO A 130 17.46 10.39 -33.04
N MET A 131 16.33 9.69 -33.15
CA MET A 131 15.59 9.11 -32.03
C MET A 131 16.47 8.22 -31.14
N ILE A 132 17.40 7.44 -31.69
CA ILE A 132 18.25 6.56 -30.86
C ILE A 132 19.12 7.36 -29.88
N SER A 133 19.60 8.53 -30.31
CA SER A 133 20.36 9.43 -29.44
C SER A 133 19.49 10.01 -28.32
N VAL A 134 18.19 10.21 -28.55
CA VAL A 134 17.25 10.70 -27.54
C VAL A 134 16.95 9.62 -26.50
N PHE A 135 16.75 8.37 -26.92
CA PHE A 135 16.58 7.23 -26.01
C PHE A 135 17.82 7.03 -25.12
N GLN A 136 19.01 7.08 -25.71
CA GLN A 136 20.28 6.95 -24.96
C GLN A 136 20.49 8.10 -23.98
N LYS A 137 20.21 9.35 -24.37
CA LYS A 137 20.29 10.52 -23.47
C LYS A 137 19.29 10.44 -22.31
N ALA A 138 18.11 9.89 -22.55
CA ALA A 138 17.12 9.66 -21.51
C ALA A 138 17.47 8.51 -20.54
N GLY A 139 18.56 7.77 -20.80
CA GLY A 139 19.01 6.65 -19.98
C GLY A 139 18.42 5.30 -20.36
N ILE A 140 17.83 5.18 -21.56
CA ILE A 140 17.23 3.92 -22.05
C ILE A 140 18.24 3.23 -22.99
N PRO A 141 18.63 1.98 -22.69
CA PRO A 141 19.51 1.20 -23.54
C PRO A 141 18.75 0.71 -24.78
N ALA A 142 18.78 1.52 -25.83
CA ALA A 142 18.17 1.22 -27.13
C ALA A 142 19.21 0.82 -28.19
N GLY A 143 18.88 -0.16 -29.04
CA GLY A 143 19.65 -0.62 -30.18
C GLY A 143 18.86 -0.59 -31.48
N ILE A 144 19.53 -0.85 -32.61
CA ILE A 144 18.88 -1.01 -33.91
C ILE A 144 18.82 -2.49 -34.23
N GLU A 145 17.63 -3.02 -34.45
CA GLU A 145 17.41 -4.39 -34.93
C GLU A 145 16.38 -4.38 -36.05
N LYS A 146 16.65 -5.12 -37.15
CA LYS A 146 15.75 -5.24 -38.32
C LYS A 146 15.21 -3.90 -38.85
N GLY A 147 16.02 -2.84 -38.78
CA GLY A 147 15.63 -1.50 -39.23
C GLY A 147 14.61 -0.78 -38.33
N LYS A 148 14.52 -1.16 -37.05
CA LYS A 148 13.71 -0.50 -36.01
C LYS A 148 14.52 -0.30 -34.72
N ILE A 149 14.08 0.61 -33.87
CA ILE A 149 14.68 0.82 -32.55
C ILE A 149 14.09 -0.19 -31.55
N VAL A 150 14.93 -0.91 -30.83
CA VAL A 150 14.54 -1.91 -29.82
C VAL A 150 15.15 -1.56 -28.46
N ILE A 151 14.35 -1.63 -27.40
CA ILE A 151 14.82 -1.46 -26.02
C ILE A 151 15.40 -2.79 -25.54
N LYS A 152 16.69 -2.83 -25.22
CA LYS A 152 17.43 -4.07 -24.98
C LYS A 152 17.19 -4.69 -23.60
N SER A 153 17.00 -3.87 -22.59
CA SER A 153 16.87 -4.32 -21.21
C SER A 153 15.90 -3.45 -20.43
N GLU A 154 15.33 -4.03 -19.37
CA GLU A 154 14.50 -3.31 -18.43
C GLU A 154 15.33 -2.27 -17.68
N VAL A 155 14.82 -1.04 -17.56
CA VAL A 155 15.47 0.04 -16.82
C VAL A 155 14.44 0.86 -16.07
N THR A 156 14.70 1.11 -14.78
CA THR A 156 13.97 2.08 -13.97
C THR A 156 14.44 3.49 -14.31
N LEU A 157 13.62 4.25 -15.03
CA LEU A 157 13.99 5.60 -15.48
C LEU A 157 13.95 6.64 -14.37
N VAL A 158 12.94 6.57 -13.51
CA VAL A 158 12.67 7.54 -12.45
C VAL A 158 12.08 6.75 -11.28
N LYS A 159 12.66 6.94 -10.09
CA LYS A 159 12.09 6.36 -8.87
C LYS A 159 10.94 7.23 -8.36
N LYS A 160 10.06 6.62 -7.57
CA LYS A 160 8.99 7.32 -6.84
C LYS A 160 9.57 8.48 -6.04
N GLY A 161 9.00 9.66 -6.23
CA GLY A 161 9.43 10.91 -5.57
C GLY A 161 10.54 11.68 -6.30
N GLU A 162 11.09 11.14 -7.39
CA GLU A 162 12.09 11.84 -8.20
C GLU A 162 11.41 12.71 -9.29
N VAL A 163 12.09 13.80 -9.68
CA VAL A 163 11.60 14.71 -10.72
C VAL A 163 11.86 14.12 -12.11
N ILE A 164 10.81 14.01 -12.92
CA ILE A 164 10.91 13.57 -14.31
C ILE A 164 11.54 14.71 -15.11
N SER A 165 12.72 14.49 -15.70
CA SER A 165 13.34 15.50 -16.58
C SER A 165 12.56 15.66 -17.89
N LYS A 166 12.72 16.79 -18.59
CA LYS A 166 12.06 17.02 -19.89
C LYS A 166 12.45 15.97 -20.93
N GLU A 167 13.71 15.53 -20.91
CA GLU A 167 14.21 14.50 -21.83
C GLU A 167 13.56 13.13 -21.57
N LYS A 168 13.47 12.73 -20.28
CA LYS A 168 12.76 11.50 -19.88
C LYS A 168 11.28 11.57 -20.25
N ALA A 169 10.62 12.70 -20.00
CA ALA A 169 9.21 12.93 -20.32
C ALA A 169 8.90 12.80 -21.83
N GLN A 170 9.74 13.37 -22.69
CA GLN A 170 9.57 13.28 -24.16
C GLN A 170 9.63 11.84 -24.67
N VAL A 171 10.48 11.00 -24.07
CA VAL A 171 10.58 9.60 -24.47
C VAL A 171 9.40 8.80 -23.96
N LEU A 172 8.96 9.05 -22.72
CA LEU A 172 7.77 8.41 -22.15
C LEU A 172 6.51 8.72 -22.96
N GLU A 173 6.33 9.96 -23.41
CA GLU A 173 5.22 10.35 -24.29
C GLU A 173 5.24 9.58 -25.62
N LYS A 174 6.43 9.38 -26.21
CA LYS A 174 6.59 8.63 -27.46
C LYS A 174 6.40 7.13 -27.30
N LEU A 175 6.75 6.58 -26.14
CA LEU A 175 6.52 5.17 -25.82
C LEU A 175 5.07 4.89 -25.39
N GLU A 176 4.21 5.93 -25.36
CA GLU A 176 2.84 5.86 -24.85
C GLU A 176 2.76 5.37 -23.40
N ILE A 177 3.84 5.57 -22.64
CA ILE A 177 3.89 5.29 -21.20
C ILE A 177 3.39 6.54 -20.49
N LEU A 178 2.31 6.38 -19.71
CA LEU A 178 1.59 7.46 -19.05
C LEU A 178 1.81 7.37 -17.52
N PRO A 179 2.92 7.92 -16.99
CA PRO A 179 3.32 7.71 -15.60
C PRO A 179 2.62 8.64 -14.60
N VAL A 180 1.92 9.69 -15.07
CA VAL A 180 1.28 10.68 -14.18
C VAL A 180 -0.21 10.43 -14.14
N THR A 181 -0.78 10.29 -12.94
CA THR A 181 -2.22 10.26 -12.77
C THR A 181 -2.76 11.68 -12.74
N VAL A 182 -3.62 12.02 -13.69
CA VAL A 182 -4.22 13.34 -13.78
C VAL A 182 -5.73 13.23 -13.53
N GLY A 183 -6.24 14.07 -12.63
CA GLY A 183 -7.66 14.15 -12.36
C GLY A 183 -7.99 15.24 -11.35
N LEU A 184 -9.29 15.37 -11.06
CA LEU A 184 -9.77 16.29 -10.05
C LEU A 184 -9.48 15.73 -8.67
N GLU A 185 -8.78 16.50 -7.84
CA GLU A 185 -8.46 16.11 -6.48
C GLU A 185 -9.36 16.84 -5.51
N MET A 186 -10.11 16.12 -4.68
CA MET A 186 -10.90 16.73 -3.62
C MET A 186 -9.98 17.11 -2.45
N ILE A 187 -10.01 18.39 -2.08
CA ILE A 187 -9.25 18.92 -0.94
C ILE A 187 -10.12 18.81 0.33
N ALA A 188 -11.35 19.31 0.24
CA ALA A 188 -12.31 19.29 1.34
C ALA A 188 -13.75 19.24 0.81
N ALA A 189 -14.66 18.64 1.57
CA ALA A 189 -16.09 18.66 1.32
C ALA A 189 -16.84 19.07 2.58
N TYR A 190 -17.88 19.88 2.42
CA TYR A 190 -18.78 20.28 3.48
C TYR A 190 -20.13 19.59 3.29
N SER A 191 -20.61 18.96 4.35
CA SER A 191 -21.94 18.34 4.42
C SER A 191 -22.36 18.28 5.89
N ASP A 192 -23.64 18.55 6.17
CA ASP A 192 -24.25 18.42 7.50
C ASP A 192 -23.47 19.09 8.65
N ARG A 193 -22.95 20.32 8.41
CA ARG A 193 -22.20 21.13 9.38
C ARG A 193 -20.80 20.61 9.71
N LEU A 194 -20.34 19.60 8.98
CA LEU A 194 -19.01 19.03 9.09
C LEU A 194 -18.21 19.31 7.82
N VAL A 195 -16.92 19.54 8.01
CA VAL A 195 -15.93 19.62 6.94
C VAL A 195 -15.14 18.33 6.95
N TYR A 196 -15.23 17.59 5.85
CA TYR A 196 -14.49 16.37 5.59
C TYR A 196 -13.22 16.71 4.81
N SER A 197 -12.07 16.29 5.33
CA SER A 197 -10.80 16.33 4.59
C SER A 197 -10.72 15.17 3.59
N ARG A 198 -9.77 15.27 2.65
CA ARG A 198 -9.43 14.18 1.73
C ARG A 198 -9.20 12.85 2.47
N ASP A 199 -8.43 12.87 3.54
CA ASP A 199 -8.04 11.65 4.26
C ASP A 199 -9.25 10.95 4.86
N ALA A 200 -10.17 11.71 5.48
CA ALA A 200 -11.40 11.15 6.05
C ALA A 200 -12.30 10.51 4.99
N LEU A 201 -12.34 11.06 3.77
CA LEU A 201 -13.14 10.52 2.67
C LEU A 201 -12.48 9.34 1.96
N SER A 202 -11.15 9.26 2.01
CA SER A 202 -10.38 8.18 1.38
C SER A 202 -10.48 6.83 2.09
N ILE A 203 -11.10 6.80 3.27
CA ILE A 203 -11.22 5.58 4.08
C ILE A 203 -12.16 4.57 3.40
N THR A 204 -11.60 3.41 3.10
CA THR A 204 -12.32 2.27 2.51
C THR A 204 -13.01 1.43 3.59
N ILE A 205 -14.02 0.66 3.21
CA ILE A 205 -14.76 -0.19 4.16
C ILE A 205 -13.84 -1.28 4.70
N GLU A 206 -12.98 -1.82 3.85
CA GLU A 206 -11.98 -2.84 4.17
C GLU A 206 -11.01 -2.34 5.24
N GLN A 207 -10.53 -1.09 5.13
CA GLN A 207 -9.69 -0.46 6.14
C GLN A 207 -10.43 -0.33 7.47
N ILE A 208 -11.71 0.10 7.47
CA ILE A 208 -12.49 0.23 8.71
C ILE A 208 -12.63 -1.12 9.41
N VAL A 209 -12.94 -2.18 8.67
CA VAL A 209 -13.08 -3.54 9.23
C VAL A 209 -11.75 -4.01 9.79
N SER A 210 -10.65 -3.83 9.04
CA SER A 210 -9.31 -4.19 9.48
C SER A 210 -8.89 -3.42 10.75
N ASP A 211 -9.13 -2.11 10.79
CA ASP A 211 -8.77 -1.27 11.93
C ASP A 211 -9.63 -1.60 13.16
N MET A 212 -10.92 -1.89 12.98
CA MET A 212 -11.80 -2.31 14.06
C MET A 212 -11.42 -3.68 14.61
N ALA A 213 -11.09 -4.65 13.75
CA ALA A 213 -10.58 -5.95 14.17
C ALA A 213 -9.24 -5.81 14.92
N GLY A 214 -8.33 -4.97 14.41
CA GLY A 214 -7.06 -4.67 15.07
C GLY A 214 -7.25 -3.97 16.42
N ALA A 215 -8.19 -3.03 16.51
CA ALA A 215 -8.54 -2.35 17.76
C ALA A 215 -9.12 -3.33 18.79
N PHE A 216 -9.99 -4.24 18.36
CA PHE A 216 -10.53 -5.30 19.22
C PHE A 216 -9.42 -6.21 19.76
N LEU A 217 -8.51 -6.69 18.91
CA LEU A 217 -7.39 -7.52 19.34
C LEU A 217 -6.47 -6.79 20.32
N LYS A 218 -6.20 -5.49 20.10
CA LYS A 218 -5.43 -4.65 21.01
C LYS A 218 -6.13 -4.47 22.35
N ALA A 219 -7.43 -4.20 22.34
CA ALA A 219 -8.23 -4.06 23.56
C ALA A 219 -8.29 -5.38 24.35
N LYS A 220 -8.45 -6.50 23.65
CA LYS A 220 -8.42 -7.84 24.23
C LYS A 220 -7.05 -8.16 24.86
N ALA A 221 -5.96 -7.88 24.15
CA ALA A 221 -4.61 -8.04 24.68
C ALA A 221 -4.33 -7.15 25.91
N LEU A 222 -4.88 -5.93 25.92
CA LEU A 222 -4.79 -5.04 27.08
C LEU A 222 -5.56 -5.62 28.28
N ALA A 223 -6.79 -6.07 28.07
CA ALA A 223 -7.61 -6.66 29.13
C ALA A 223 -7.01 -7.96 29.69
N LEU A 224 -6.41 -8.81 28.85
CA LEU A 224 -5.65 -10.01 29.26
C LEU A 224 -4.43 -9.70 30.14
N LYS A 225 -3.81 -8.53 29.94
CA LYS A 225 -2.64 -8.09 30.73
C LYS A 225 -3.05 -7.36 32.00
N ALA A 226 -4.16 -6.63 31.95
CA ALA A 226 -4.73 -5.94 33.09
C ALA A 226 -5.57 -6.87 33.99
N ASP A 227 -5.66 -8.15 33.65
CA ASP A 227 -6.52 -9.17 34.29
C ASP A 227 -7.97 -8.68 34.46
N PHE A 228 -8.46 -7.94 33.46
CA PHE A 228 -9.82 -7.41 33.44
C PHE A 228 -10.80 -8.52 33.04
N LEU A 229 -11.69 -8.88 33.96
CA LEU A 229 -12.57 -10.04 33.82
C LEU A 229 -13.79 -9.70 32.96
N VAL A 230 -13.78 -10.19 31.72
CA VAL A 230 -14.88 -10.01 30.74
C VAL A 230 -15.15 -11.36 30.07
N PRO A 231 -16.42 -11.76 29.84
CA PRO A 231 -16.76 -13.08 29.31
C PRO A 231 -16.01 -13.49 28.05
N GLU A 232 -15.73 -12.54 27.15
CA GLU A 232 -15.04 -12.75 25.86
C GLU A 232 -13.57 -13.18 26.02
N ILE A 233 -12.99 -12.93 27.19
CA ILE A 233 -11.57 -13.15 27.50
C ILE A 233 -11.39 -14.27 28.53
N MET A 234 -12.45 -14.62 29.26
CA MET A 234 -12.41 -15.65 30.31
C MET A 234 -11.83 -17.00 29.87
N PRO A 235 -12.14 -17.57 28.69
CA PRO A 235 -11.55 -18.83 28.27
C PRO A 235 -10.03 -18.77 28.17
N GLU A 236 -9.50 -17.63 27.72
CA GLU A 236 -8.06 -17.41 27.57
C GLU A 236 -7.38 -17.13 28.90
N LEU A 237 -8.04 -16.39 29.80
CA LEU A 237 -7.55 -16.19 31.18
C LEU A 237 -7.50 -17.51 31.95
N LEU A 238 -8.54 -18.35 31.84
CA LEU A 238 -8.56 -19.66 32.47
C LEU A 238 -7.48 -20.58 31.91
N SER A 239 -7.29 -20.56 30.59
CA SER A 239 -6.22 -21.31 29.93
C SER A 239 -4.83 -20.83 30.39
N LYS A 240 -4.61 -19.51 30.46
CA LYS A 240 -3.38 -18.90 30.98
C LYS A 240 -3.13 -19.29 32.43
N ALA A 241 -4.14 -19.18 33.28
CA ALA A 241 -4.05 -19.54 34.70
C ALA A 241 -3.73 -21.05 34.88
N TYR A 242 -4.38 -21.92 34.11
CA TYR A 242 -4.11 -23.35 34.12
C TYR A 242 -2.67 -23.66 33.71
N LEU A 243 -2.19 -23.06 32.61
CA LEU A 243 -0.81 -23.24 32.14
C LEU A 243 0.22 -22.70 33.15
N GLN A 244 -0.07 -21.56 33.79
CA GLN A 244 0.79 -21.00 34.83
C GLN A 244 0.82 -21.89 36.09
N ALA A 245 -0.32 -22.43 36.51
CA ALA A 245 -0.41 -23.36 37.64
C ALA A 245 0.35 -24.66 37.35
N GLN A 246 0.22 -25.22 36.13
CA GLN A 246 1.01 -26.38 35.72
C GLN A 246 2.51 -26.07 35.68
N GLY A 247 2.91 -24.93 35.14
CA GLY A 247 4.31 -24.50 35.13
C GLY A 247 4.88 -24.39 36.54
N LEU A 248 4.10 -23.85 37.47
CA LEU A 248 4.47 -23.78 38.89
C LEU A 248 4.57 -25.17 39.53
N ALA A 249 3.63 -26.07 39.27
CA ALA A 249 3.67 -27.44 39.77
C ALA A 249 4.93 -28.19 39.28
N LEU A 250 5.29 -28.03 38.00
CA LEU A 250 6.49 -28.61 37.40
C LEU A 250 7.80 -28.03 37.95
N ALA A 251 7.80 -26.76 38.35
CA ALA A 251 8.95 -26.10 38.97
C ALA A 251 9.10 -26.51 40.45
N ALA A 252 7.96 -26.67 41.15
CA ALA A 252 7.91 -27.08 42.55
C ALA A 252 8.01 -28.60 42.76
N ASN A 253 8.06 -29.40 41.68
CA ASN A 253 7.98 -30.87 41.70
C ASN A 253 6.76 -31.41 42.47
N PHE A 254 5.64 -30.69 42.40
CA PHE A 254 4.39 -31.07 43.03
C PHE A 254 3.62 -32.02 42.11
N VAL A 255 3.55 -33.30 42.47
CA VAL A 255 2.91 -34.36 41.68
C VAL A 255 1.49 -34.61 42.20
N ASP A 256 0.55 -34.66 41.26
CA ASP A 256 -0.86 -34.96 41.47
C ASP A 256 -1.33 -35.94 40.38
N GLU A 257 -2.43 -36.65 40.62
CA GLU A 257 -2.98 -37.64 39.67
C GLU A 257 -3.24 -37.03 38.28
N LYS A 258 -3.60 -35.74 38.25
CA LYS A 258 -3.94 -35.00 37.02
C LYS A 258 -2.72 -34.49 36.24
N ASN A 259 -1.52 -34.48 36.83
CA ASN A 259 -0.32 -33.90 36.20
C ASN A 259 0.81 -34.91 35.96
N ILE A 260 0.64 -36.16 36.41
CA ILE A 260 1.66 -37.22 36.34
C ILE A 260 2.16 -37.47 34.92
N ASP A 261 1.27 -37.44 33.93
CA ASP A 261 1.59 -37.62 32.52
C ASP A 261 2.59 -36.57 32.01
N ILE A 262 2.46 -35.33 32.50
CA ILE A 262 3.33 -34.21 32.11
C ILE A 262 4.72 -34.40 32.71
N PHE A 263 4.80 -34.91 33.94
CA PHE A 263 6.07 -35.25 34.59
C PHE A 263 6.80 -36.39 33.87
N ILE A 264 6.08 -37.45 33.46
CA ILE A 264 6.66 -38.55 32.69
C ILE A 264 7.19 -38.03 31.35
N ARG A 265 6.41 -37.22 30.62
CA ARG A 265 6.84 -36.59 29.37
C ARG A 265 8.09 -35.74 29.57
N LYS A 266 8.15 -34.93 30.63
CA LYS A 266 9.33 -34.12 30.98
C LYS A 266 10.55 -35.00 31.26
N ALA A 267 10.39 -36.10 31.99
CA ALA A 267 11.47 -37.05 32.27
C ALA A 267 12.02 -37.70 30.99
N VAL A 268 11.14 -38.13 30.08
CA VAL A 268 11.53 -38.69 28.77
C VAL A 268 12.25 -37.66 27.91
N ILE A 269 11.76 -36.42 27.86
CA ILE A 269 12.44 -35.32 27.14
C ILE A 269 13.83 -35.08 27.74
N ASN A 270 13.95 -35.00 29.06
CA ASN A 270 15.25 -34.80 29.72
C ASN A 270 16.21 -35.98 29.51
N ALA A 271 15.71 -37.22 29.52
CA ALA A 271 16.52 -38.41 29.26
C ALA A 271 17.03 -38.43 27.81
N THR A 272 16.17 -38.09 26.85
CA THR A 272 16.54 -38.04 25.42
C THR A 272 17.48 -36.87 25.10
N THR A 273 17.32 -35.70 25.73
CA THR A 273 18.25 -34.57 25.59
C THR A 273 19.60 -34.85 26.25
N LEU A 274 19.62 -35.48 27.43
CA LEU A 274 20.88 -35.91 28.06
C LEU A 274 21.60 -36.96 27.21
N ASN A 275 20.88 -37.95 26.69
CA ASN A 275 21.46 -38.97 25.83
C ASN A 275 22.03 -38.35 24.54
N SER A 276 21.35 -37.38 23.94
CA SER A 276 21.88 -36.70 22.74
C SER A 276 23.07 -35.81 23.03
N LEU A 277 23.12 -35.14 24.19
CA LEU A 277 24.29 -34.35 24.61
C LEU A 277 25.50 -35.25 24.89
N ILE A 278 25.31 -36.33 25.64
CA ILE A 278 26.37 -37.31 25.92
C ILE A 278 26.91 -37.93 24.63
N ASN A 279 26.03 -38.33 23.70
CA ASN A 279 26.47 -38.89 22.42
C ASN A 279 27.10 -37.84 21.49
N LYS A 280 26.77 -36.55 21.64
CA LYS A 280 27.40 -35.46 20.90
C LYS A 280 28.80 -35.15 21.43
N ASP A 281 29.01 -35.24 22.74
CA ASP A 281 30.33 -35.10 23.37
C ASP A 281 31.21 -36.34 23.07
N LEU A 282 30.65 -37.55 23.08
CA LEU A 282 31.35 -38.79 22.69
C LEU A 282 31.78 -38.81 21.21
N ASN A 283 31.03 -38.14 20.32
CA ASN A 283 31.40 -38.00 18.90
C ASN A 283 32.43 -36.88 18.64
N ASN A 284 32.72 -36.04 19.64
CA ASN A 284 33.78 -35.02 19.58
C ASN A 284 35.10 -35.49 20.23
N GLU A 285 35.11 -36.61 20.97
CA GLU A 285 36.33 -37.17 21.60
C GLU A 285 37.02 -38.28 20.79
N ASN A 286 36.56 -38.59 19.56
CA ASN A 286 37.21 -39.60 18.72
C ASN A 286 37.42 -39.12 17.29
N ILE A 287 38.26 -38.08 17.10
CA ILE A 287 39.01 -37.88 15.85
C ILE A 287 40.43 -37.39 16.21
N GLU A 288 41.40 -38.04 15.54
CA GLU A 288 42.84 -37.77 15.43
C GLU A 288 43.76 -38.47 16.43
N ASN A 289 44.82 -39.22 16.09
CA ASN A 289 45.41 -39.87 14.89
C ASN A 289 46.59 -40.69 15.49
N GLU A 290 47.09 -41.81 14.95
CA GLU A 290 48.07 -41.82 13.85
C GLU A 290 48.30 -43.27 13.35
N ASN A 291 48.24 -43.43 12.03
CA ASN A 291 48.85 -44.49 11.19
C ASN A 291 50.40 -44.29 11.14
N PRO A 292 51.29 -45.09 10.49
CA PRO A 292 51.09 -46.21 9.52
C PRO A 292 52.13 -47.40 9.60
N GLU A 293 51.91 -48.51 8.88
CA GLU A 293 52.84 -49.17 7.93
C GLU A 293 52.38 -50.59 7.45
N GLU A 294 52.90 -51.00 6.30
CA GLU A 294 52.32 -51.84 5.22
C GLU A 294 52.43 -53.38 5.34
N SER A 295 51.53 -54.11 4.64
CA SER A 295 51.91 -55.04 3.53
C SER A 295 50.68 -55.69 2.83
N GLN A 296 50.59 -55.43 1.51
CA GLN A 296 50.19 -56.24 0.33
C GLN A 296 49.40 -57.57 0.56
N THR A 297 48.40 -58.01 -0.23
CA THR A 297 48.18 -57.96 -1.70
C THR A 297 46.79 -58.58 -2.05
N GLU A 298 46.14 -58.07 -3.11
CA GLU A 298 45.25 -58.73 -4.14
C GLU A 298 44.07 -59.65 -3.69
N ASP A 299 42.85 -59.69 -4.27
CA ASP A 299 42.41 -59.43 -5.66
C ASP A 299 40.85 -59.35 -5.77
N LYS A 300 40.35 -58.49 -6.68
CA LYS A 300 39.15 -58.53 -7.60
C LYS A 300 37.73 -58.99 -7.15
N LYS A 301 36.71 -58.10 -7.30
CA LYS A 301 35.62 -57.99 -8.35
C LYS A 301 34.48 -59.03 -8.21
N ASP A 302 33.17 -58.77 -8.36
CA ASP A 302 32.36 -57.91 -9.25
C ASP A 302 30.93 -57.69 -8.65
N GLU A 303 30.35 -56.49 -8.74
CA GLU A 303 29.13 -56.05 -9.48
C GLU A 303 27.72 -56.55 -9.08
N GLY A 304 26.76 -55.60 -8.96
CA GLY A 304 25.32 -55.84 -9.21
C GLY A 304 24.30 -54.94 -8.47
N SER A 305 23.66 -54.01 -9.21
CA SER A 305 22.30 -53.40 -9.13
C SER A 305 21.49 -53.45 -7.81
N GLY A 306 20.71 -52.45 -7.36
CA GLY A 306 19.79 -51.54 -8.06
C GLY A 306 18.43 -51.55 -7.31
N ASP A 307 17.77 -50.39 -7.21
CA ASP A 307 16.39 -50.15 -6.74
C ASP A 307 15.94 -50.63 -5.35
N ASP A 308 15.67 -49.68 -4.43
CA ASP A 308 14.52 -49.71 -3.51
C ASP A 308 14.38 -48.39 -2.74
N ALA A 309 13.75 -47.38 -3.37
CA ALA A 309 13.40 -46.10 -2.74
C ALA A 309 11.90 -45.78 -2.79
N ALA A 310 11.04 -46.73 -3.17
CA ALA A 310 9.62 -46.45 -3.43
C ALA A 310 8.61 -47.12 -2.48
N ALA A 311 9.02 -47.90 -1.48
CA ALA A 311 8.09 -48.70 -0.66
C ALA A 311 7.65 -48.08 0.69
N GLY A 312 8.14 -46.89 1.08
CA GLY A 312 8.01 -46.39 2.46
C GLY A 312 6.83 -45.45 2.79
N LEU A 313 6.07 -44.97 1.80
CA LEU A 313 5.10 -43.87 2.02
C LEU A 313 3.62 -44.31 2.05
N GLY A 314 3.32 -45.60 1.92
CA GLY A 314 1.94 -46.12 1.87
C GLY A 314 1.28 -46.40 3.22
N SER A 315 2.01 -46.34 4.33
CA SER A 315 1.52 -46.81 5.65
C SER A 315 1.07 -45.70 6.61
N LEU A 316 0.90 -44.46 6.15
CA LEU A 316 0.62 -43.30 7.02
C LEU A 316 -0.76 -42.64 6.82
N PHE A 317 -1.62 -43.22 5.97
CA PHE A 317 -3.00 -42.73 5.75
C PHE A 317 -4.04 -43.86 5.63
N GLY A 318 -3.81 -44.96 6.34
CA GLY A 318 -4.80 -46.03 6.56
C GLY A 318 -5.42 -45.93 7.94
#